data_AF-A0A965DQR5-F1
#
_entry.id   AF-A0A965DQR5-F1
#
_cell.length_a   1.000
_cell.length_b   1.000
_cell.length_c   1.000
_cell.angle_alpha   90.00
_cell.angle_beta   90.00
_cell.angle_gamma   90.00
#
_symmetry.space_group_name_H-M   'P 1'
#
loop_
_entity.id
_entity.type
_entity.pdbx_description
1 polymer ?
#
loop_
_entity_poly.entity_id
_entity_poly.type
_entity_poly.pdbx_seq_one_letter_code
_entity_poly.pdbx_strand_id
1 'polypeptide(L)'
;MKTKSHRKNKVNVVTLGCSKNTFDSEIMMAQLKANRFEVQHEGHDESEIVIINTCGFIDNAKQESIDTILQYVDAKSQGLVDKVYVTGCLSERYRADLENEIPEVDAYFGTRELPRLLKTLKADYKHELVGERLLTTPNHYAYFKIAEGCDRPCSFCAIPL
;
A
#
# COMPACT_ATOMS: atom_id res chain seq x y z
N MET A 1 20.15 11.76 -21.34
CA MET A 1 19.46 13.06 -21.24
C MET A 1 17.98 12.79 -20.98
N LYS A 2 17.54 12.93 -19.73
CA LYS A 2 16.15 13.16 -19.28
C LYS A 2 16.18 13.38 -17.75
N THR A 3 16.45 14.62 -17.35
CA THR A 3 16.23 15.12 -16.00
C THR A 3 14.74 15.42 -15.85
N LYS A 4 13.90 14.41 -15.64
CA LYS A 4 12.57 14.65 -15.07
C LYS A 4 12.79 14.91 -13.59
N SER A 5 12.62 16.15 -13.16
CA SER A 5 12.64 16.52 -11.75
C SER A 5 11.35 16.05 -11.12
N HIS A 6 11.26 14.76 -10.78
CA HIS A 6 10.17 14.24 -9.95
C HIS A 6 10.08 15.10 -8.69
N ARG A 7 8.86 15.49 -8.29
CA ARG A 7 8.66 16.22 -7.04
C ARG A 7 9.09 15.31 -5.90
N LYS A 8 10.22 15.65 -5.29
CA LYS A 8 10.76 14.90 -4.15
C LYS A 8 9.68 14.69 -3.09
N ASN A 9 9.49 13.45 -2.67
CA ASN A 9 8.55 12.99 -1.64
C ASN A 9 7.07 12.97 -2.05
N LYS A 10 6.74 12.91 -3.35
CA LYS A 10 5.35 12.70 -3.80
C LYS A 10 5.02 11.21 -3.84
N VAL A 11 4.05 10.79 -3.03
CA VAL A 11 3.63 9.39 -2.85
C VAL A 11 2.21 9.21 -3.39
N ASN A 12 2.03 8.26 -4.30
CA ASN A 12 0.72 7.76 -4.68
C ASN A 12 0.42 6.46 -3.94
N VAL A 13 -0.70 6.41 -3.25
CA VAL A 13 -1.20 5.19 -2.61
C VAL A 13 -2.33 4.61 -3.45
N VAL A 14 -2.14 3.38 -3.92
CA VAL A 14 -3.13 2.62 -4.66
C VAL A 14 -3.73 1.57 -3.73
N THR A 15 -5.05 1.60 -3.53
CA THR A 15 -5.73 0.69 -2.61
C THR A 15 -6.56 -0.32 -3.38
N LEU A 16 -6.20 -1.59 -3.25
CA LEU A 16 -6.94 -2.70 -3.84
C LEU A 16 -7.62 -3.55 -2.77
N GLY A 17 -8.62 -4.33 -3.17
CA GLY A 17 -9.28 -5.28 -2.29
C GLY A 17 -10.53 -4.74 -1.61
N CYS A 18 -10.46 -4.56 -0.29
CA CYS A 18 -11.66 -4.38 0.55
C CYS A 18 -11.58 -3.14 1.46
N SER A 19 -12.67 -2.86 2.16
CA SER A 19 -12.81 -1.71 3.06
C SER A 19 -11.78 -1.67 4.19
N LYS A 20 -11.24 -2.83 4.62
CA LYS A 20 -10.13 -2.89 5.59
C LYS A 20 -8.85 -2.29 5.00
N ASN A 21 -8.55 -2.58 3.74
CA ASN A 21 -7.41 -2.01 3.04
C ASN A 21 -7.57 -0.49 2.87
N THR A 22 -8.79 -0.01 2.59
CA THR A 22 -9.08 1.44 2.59
C THR A 22 -8.73 2.05 3.94
N PHE A 23 -9.24 1.49 5.04
CA PHE A 23 -8.93 1.98 6.39
C PHE A 23 -7.41 2.01 6.67
N ASP A 24 -6.68 0.97 6.30
CA ASP A 24 -5.23 0.89 6.53
C ASP A 24 -4.45 1.90 5.66
N SER A 25 -4.88 2.10 4.41
CA SER A 25 -4.34 3.14 3.54
C SER A 25 -4.58 4.54 4.11
N GLU A 26 -5.77 4.84 4.64
CA GLU A 26 -6.07 6.15 5.25
C GLU A 26 -5.15 6.48 6.44
N ILE A 27 -4.84 5.49 7.29
CA ILE A 27 -3.88 5.64 8.40
C ILE A 27 -2.46 5.87 7.87
N MET A 28 -2.03 5.04 6.92
CA MET A 28 -0.69 5.14 6.31
C MET A 28 -0.48 6.52 5.68
N MET A 29 -1.46 7.03 4.94
CA MET A 29 -1.40 8.34 4.31
C MET A 29 -1.36 9.48 5.33
N ALA A 30 -2.09 9.37 6.44
CA ALA A 30 -2.03 10.37 7.52
C ALA A 30 -0.60 10.45 8.11
N GLN A 31 0.01 9.29 8.38
CA GLN A 31 1.40 9.21 8.86
C GLN A 31 2.40 9.80 7.86
N LEU A 32 2.26 9.49 6.56
CA LEU A 32 3.12 10.04 5.50
C LEU A 32 2.96 11.56 5.37
N LYS A 33 1.72 12.06 5.37
CA LYS A 33 1.44 13.50 5.30
C LYS A 33 2.04 14.25 6.48
N ALA A 34 1.97 13.66 7.68
CA ALA A 34 2.59 14.24 8.87
C ALA A 34 4.13 14.23 8.83
N ASN A 35 4.73 13.37 8.00
CA ASN A 35 6.15 13.35 7.69
C ASN A 35 6.51 14.22 6.46
N ARG A 36 5.62 15.14 6.05
CA ARG A 36 5.82 16.11 4.95
C ARG A 36 5.95 15.46 3.56
N PHE A 37 5.39 14.27 3.36
CA PHE A 37 5.17 13.72 2.02
C PHE A 37 3.95 14.39 1.37
N GLU A 38 4.02 14.62 0.05
CA GLU A 38 2.86 15.00 -0.76
C GLU A 38 2.13 13.70 -1.11
N VAL A 39 1.04 13.40 -0.40
CA VAL A 39 0.34 12.12 -0.54
C VAL A 39 -0.94 12.30 -1.35
N GLN A 40 -1.10 11.47 -2.38
CA GLN A 40 -2.33 11.33 -3.15
C GLN A 40 -2.85 9.89 -3.06
N HIS A 41 -4.16 9.73 -3.11
CA HIS A 41 -4.83 8.43 -3.17
C HIS A 41 -5.34 8.23 -4.60
N GLU A 42 -4.90 7.14 -5.24
CA GLU A 42 -5.30 6.76 -6.60
C GLU A 42 -5.17 7.90 -7.62
N GLY A 43 -4.13 8.73 -7.46
CA GLY A 43 -3.91 9.89 -8.32
C GLY A 43 -3.38 9.51 -9.70
N HIS A 44 -3.80 10.27 -10.72
CA HIS A 44 -3.34 10.12 -12.11
C HIS A 44 -2.07 10.90 -12.43
N ASP A 45 -1.66 11.81 -11.54
CA ASP A 45 -0.46 12.61 -11.72
C ASP A 45 0.82 11.80 -11.47
N GLU A 46 1.91 12.18 -12.14
CA GLU A 46 3.25 11.62 -11.89
C GLU A 46 3.60 11.68 -10.39
N SER A 47 4.05 10.55 -9.85
CA SER A 47 4.49 10.38 -8.46
C SER A 47 5.84 9.68 -8.43
N GLU A 48 6.75 10.16 -7.58
CA GLU A 48 8.07 9.56 -7.38
C GLU A 48 7.98 8.16 -6.76
N ILE A 49 7.07 8.02 -5.79
CA ILE A 49 6.90 6.79 -5.01
C ILE A 49 5.47 6.28 -5.17
N VAL A 50 5.32 4.98 -5.41
CA VAL A 50 4.02 4.30 -5.42
C VAL A 50 4.00 3.26 -4.31
N ILE A 51 2.92 3.26 -3.53
CA ILE A 51 2.64 2.23 -2.52
C ILE A 51 1.33 1.54 -2.88
N ILE A 52 1.39 0.23 -3.13
CA ILE A 52 0.24 -0.58 -3.53
C ILE A 52 -0.22 -1.41 -2.33
N ASN A 53 -1.42 -1.16 -1.82
CA ASN A 53 -2.04 -1.94 -0.75
C ASN A 53 -2.93 -3.03 -1.35
N THR A 54 -2.49 -4.29 -1.26
CA THR A 54 -2.97 -5.42 -2.06
C THR A 54 -3.91 -6.37 -1.31
N CYS A 55 -4.71 -7.12 -2.07
CA CYS A 55 -5.59 -8.17 -1.55
C CYS A 55 -4.99 -9.57 -1.78
N GLY A 56 -5.10 -10.46 -0.78
CA GLY A 56 -4.48 -11.80 -0.81
C GLY A 56 -5.42 -12.99 -0.75
N PHE A 57 -6.75 -12.78 -0.72
CA PHE A 57 -7.71 -13.83 -0.38
C PHE A 57 -8.67 -14.24 -1.49
N ILE A 58 -9.08 -13.31 -2.35
CA ILE A 58 -10.00 -13.57 -3.46
C ILE A 58 -9.17 -13.68 -4.74
N ASP A 59 -9.35 -14.76 -5.51
CA ASP A 59 -8.52 -15.03 -6.69
C ASP A 59 -8.48 -13.87 -7.69
N ASN A 60 -9.64 -13.32 -8.07
CA ASN A 60 -9.69 -12.16 -8.96
C ASN A 60 -8.95 -10.94 -8.38
N ALA A 61 -9.05 -10.70 -7.07
CA ALA A 61 -8.38 -9.58 -6.42
C ALA A 61 -6.87 -9.80 -6.27
N LYS A 62 -6.42 -11.06 -6.19
CA LYS A 62 -4.99 -11.40 -6.25
C LYS A 62 -4.44 -11.10 -7.64
N GLN A 63 -5.16 -11.51 -8.70
CA GLN A 63 -4.75 -11.22 -10.07
C GLN A 63 -4.66 -9.71 -10.32
N GLU A 64 -5.70 -8.97 -9.95
CA GLU A 64 -5.70 -7.49 -10.02
C GLU A 64 -4.51 -6.87 -9.27
N SER A 65 -4.19 -7.41 -8.08
CA SER A 65 -3.04 -6.96 -7.30
C SER A 65 -1.72 -7.21 -8.03
N ILE A 66 -1.52 -8.40 -8.61
CA ILE A 66 -0.32 -8.75 -9.38
C ILE A 66 -0.20 -7.89 -10.63
N ASP A 67 -1.27 -7.76 -11.41
CA ASP A 67 -1.31 -6.95 -12.63
C ASP A 67 -0.95 -5.49 -12.33
N THR A 68 -1.48 -4.94 -11.23
CA THR A 68 -1.16 -3.58 -10.79
C THR A 68 0.30 -3.43 -10.36
N ILE A 69 0.87 -4.42 -9.66
CA ILE A 69 2.30 -4.41 -9.32
C ILE A 69 3.14 -4.37 -10.59
N LEU A 70 2.85 -5.25 -11.56
CA LEU A 70 3.57 -5.31 -12.83
C LEU A 70 3.46 -4.00 -13.61
N GLN A 71 2.28 -3.38 -13.65
CA GLN A 71 2.07 -2.08 -14.28
C GLN A 71 3.00 -1.00 -13.69
N TYR A 72 3.16 -0.95 -12.37
CA TYR A 72 4.01 0.04 -11.72
C TYR A 72 5.50 -0.30 -11.78
N VAL A 73 5.86 -1.59 -11.85
CA VAL A 73 7.23 -2.03 -12.17
C VAL A 73 7.61 -1.60 -13.59
N ASP A 74 6.70 -1.74 -14.56
CA ASP A 74 6.92 -1.26 -15.93
C ASP A 74 7.02 0.26 -15.98
N ALA A 75 6.18 0.98 -15.22
CA ALA A 75 6.29 2.44 -15.10
C ALA A 75 7.65 2.85 -14.49
N LYS A 76 8.16 2.08 -13.52
CA LYS A 76 9.48 2.29 -12.92
C LYS A 76 10.62 2.04 -13.90
N SER A 77 10.55 0.98 -14.71
CA SER A 77 11.56 0.69 -15.74
C SER A 77 11.62 1.79 -16.83
N GLN A 78 10.49 2.46 -17.08
CA GLN A 78 10.39 3.61 -17.98
C GLN A 78 10.82 4.95 -17.35
N GLY A 79 11.17 4.96 -16.05
CA GLY A 79 11.54 6.16 -15.30
C GLY A 79 10.37 7.11 -15.01
N LEU A 80 9.12 6.61 -15.05
CA LEU A 80 7.92 7.36 -14.67
C LEU A 80 7.68 7.34 -13.15
N VAL A 81 8.20 6.32 -12.48
CA VAL A 81 8.18 6.11 -11.03
C VAL A 81 9.59 5.75 -10.58
N ASP A 82 10.04 6.24 -9.44
CA ASP A 82 11.38 5.94 -8.92
C ASP A 82 11.36 4.76 -7.95
N LYS A 83 10.27 4.63 -7.17
CA LYS A 83 10.12 3.58 -6.15
C LYS A 83 8.73 2.95 -6.16
N VAL A 84 8.70 1.63 -6.06
CA VAL A 84 7.48 0.82 -5.92
C VAL A 84 7.58 0.01 -4.65
N TYR A 85 6.61 0.19 -3.76
CA TYR A 85 6.46 -0.57 -2.52
C TYR A 85 5.13 -1.30 -2.53
N VAL A 86 5.12 -2.53 -2.04
CA VAL A 86 3.91 -3.34 -1.97
C VAL A 86 3.61 -3.67 -0.52
N THR A 87 2.36 -3.49 -0.12
CA THR A 87 1.88 -3.82 1.22
C THR A 87 0.54 -4.56 1.17
N GLY A 88 0.06 -5.03 2.32
CA GLY A 88 -1.25 -5.66 2.47
C GLY A 88 -1.22 -7.18 2.45
N CYS A 89 -2.40 -7.78 2.27
CA CYS A 89 -2.65 -9.19 2.49
C CYS A 89 -1.92 -10.11 1.51
N LEU A 90 -1.74 -9.70 0.25
CA LEU A 90 -0.98 -10.50 -0.72
C LEU A 90 0.48 -10.61 -0.29
N SER A 91 1.08 -9.46 0.05
CA SER A 91 2.46 -9.36 0.49
C SER A 91 2.74 -10.07 1.82
N GLU A 92 1.78 -10.09 2.74
CA GLU A 92 1.89 -10.87 3.98
C GLU A 92 2.04 -12.37 3.68
N ARG A 93 1.22 -12.89 2.77
CA ARG A 93 1.08 -14.33 2.56
C ARG A 93 2.07 -14.91 1.58
N TYR A 94 2.35 -14.19 0.48
CA TYR A 94 3.12 -14.68 -0.65
C TYR A 94 4.46 -13.95 -0.79
N ARG A 95 4.99 -13.38 0.30
CA ARG A 95 6.23 -12.57 0.25
C ARG A 95 7.36 -13.23 -0.50
N ALA A 96 7.69 -14.47 -0.13
CA ALA A 96 8.82 -15.19 -0.70
C ALA A 96 8.65 -15.40 -2.21
N ASP A 97 7.44 -15.76 -2.64
CA ASP A 97 7.13 -15.97 -4.06
C ASP A 97 7.21 -14.64 -4.82
N LEU A 98 6.61 -13.57 -4.28
CA LEU A 98 6.64 -12.22 -4.88
C LEU A 98 8.05 -11.64 -4.99
N GLU A 99 8.89 -11.84 -3.96
CA GLU A 99 10.30 -11.40 -3.98
C GLU A 99 11.12 -12.15 -5.03
N ASN A 100 10.79 -13.42 -5.29
CA ASN A 100 11.44 -14.23 -6.31
C ASN A 100 10.94 -13.91 -7.73
N GLU A 101 9.63 -13.71 -7.90
CA GLU A 101 8.99 -13.52 -9.20
C GLU A 101 9.02 -12.07 -9.70
N ILE A 102 8.95 -11.08 -8.80
CA ILE A 102 8.93 -9.65 -9.12
C ILE A 102 10.00 -8.91 -8.27
N PRO A 103 11.30 -9.16 -8.51
CA PRO A 103 12.40 -8.58 -7.75
C PRO A 103 12.58 -7.06 -7.97
N GLU A 104 11.89 -6.47 -8.95
CA GLU A 104 11.98 -5.04 -9.28
C GLU A 104 11.25 -4.14 -8.27
N VAL A 105 10.37 -4.70 -7.44
CA VAL A 105 9.74 -4.00 -6.31
C VAL A 105 10.79 -3.69 -5.26
N ASP A 106 10.81 -2.46 -4.73
CA ASP A 106 11.86 -2.02 -3.81
C ASP A 106 11.75 -2.64 -2.41
N ALA A 107 10.53 -2.90 -1.94
CA ALA A 107 10.27 -3.68 -0.73
C ALA A 107 8.81 -4.13 -0.62
N TYR A 108 8.64 -5.27 0.07
CA TYR A 108 7.37 -5.86 0.43
C TYR A 108 7.11 -5.73 1.94
N PHE A 109 5.87 -5.41 2.31
CA PHE A 109 5.45 -5.18 3.68
C PHE A 109 4.15 -5.91 4.02
N GLY A 110 4.12 -6.54 5.18
CA GLY A 110 2.92 -7.18 5.71
C GLY A 110 1.88 -6.18 6.17
N THR A 111 0.72 -6.70 6.59
CA THR A 111 -0.44 -5.93 7.07
C THR A 111 -0.15 -5.13 8.34
N ARG A 112 0.82 -5.55 9.15
CA ARG A 112 1.18 -4.91 10.44
C ARG A 112 2.53 -4.20 10.40
N GLU A 113 3.12 -4.02 9.23
CA GLU A 113 4.49 -3.49 9.07
C GLU A 113 4.54 -1.99 8.72
N LEU A 114 3.47 -1.23 8.99
CA LEU A 114 3.44 0.22 8.76
C LEU A 114 4.66 0.95 9.37
N PRO A 115 5.10 0.69 10.62
CA PRO A 115 6.31 1.35 11.15
C PRO A 115 7.57 1.04 10.33
N ARG A 116 7.71 -0.18 9.81
CA ARG A 116 8.85 -0.59 8.97
C ARG A 116 8.77 0.08 7.58
N LEU A 117 7.58 0.19 7.01
CA LEU A 117 7.33 0.89 5.77
C LEU A 117 7.75 2.36 5.89
N LEU A 118 7.27 3.06 6.91
CA LEU A 118 7.64 4.46 7.17
C LEU A 118 9.16 4.61 7.35
N LYS A 119 9.79 3.72 8.13
CA LYS A 119 11.23 3.73 8.34
C LYS A 119 12.01 3.57 7.02
N THR A 120 11.54 2.72 6.11
CA THR A 120 12.13 2.56 4.76
C THR A 120 12.09 3.86 3.97
N LEU A 121 11.03 4.64 4.13
CA LEU A 121 10.86 5.97 3.54
C LEU A 121 11.57 7.09 4.32
N LYS A 122 12.31 6.78 5.39
CA LYS A 122 12.91 7.76 6.32
C LYS A 122 11.85 8.67 6.97
N ALA A 123 10.66 8.14 7.19
CA ALA A 123 9.57 8.75 7.93
C ALA A 123 9.51 8.16 9.36
N ASP A 124 9.15 8.99 10.33
CA ASP A 124 8.96 8.55 11.71
C ASP A 124 7.51 8.09 11.93
N TYR A 125 7.35 6.99 12.66
CA TYR A 125 6.03 6.57 13.12
C TYR A 125 5.58 7.45 14.28
N LYS A 126 4.60 8.32 14.03
CA LYS A 126 4.08 9.29 14.98
C LYS A 126 2.99 8.64 15.83
N HIS A 127 3.33 8.31 17.07
CA HIS A 127 2.44 7.63 18.00
C HIS A 127 1.26 8.53 18.43
N GLU A 128 1.45 9.85 18.38
CA GLU A 128 0.41 10.84 18.61
C GLU A 128 -0.68 10.85 17.53
N LEU A 129 -0.43 10.24 16.36
CA LEU A 129 -1.38 10.11 15.26
C LEU A 129 -2.08 8.74 15.22
N VAL A 130 -1.98 7.94 16.30
CA VAL A 130 -2.71 6.68 16.39
C VAL A 130 -4.21 6.98 16.41
N GLY A 131 -4.92 6.51 15.38
CA GLY A 131 -6.35 6.76 15.18
C GLY A 131 -6.67 7.90 14.20
N GLU A 132 -5.68 8.74 13.87
CA GLU A 132 -5.82 9.80 12.87
C GLU A 132 -5.79 9.23 11.45
N ARG A 133 -6.60 9.81 10.56
CA ARG A 133 -6.81 9.30 9.20
C ARG A 133 -6.97 10.41 8.17
N LEU A 134 -6.46 10.17 6.97
CA LEU A 134 -6.79 10.96 5.78
C LEU A 134 -7.90 10.23 5.03
N LEU A 135 -9.15 10.65 5.22
CA LEU A 135 -10.31 9.97 4.61
C LEU A 135 -10.27 10.06 3.07
N THR A 136 -10.51 8.93 2.41
CA THR A 136 -10.58 8.85 0.93
C THR A 136 -11.99 8.60 0.43
N THR A 137 -12.90 8.26 1.32
CA THR A 137 -14.32 8.07 1.01
C THR A 137 -15.05 9.41 0.86
N PRO A 138 -16.20 9.42 0.14
CA PRO A 138 -17.11 10.57 0.15
C PRO A 138 -17.50 11.04 1.55
N ASN A 139 -17.79 12.34 1.69
CA ASN A 139 -18.08 13.00 2.99
C ASN A 139 -19.23 12.40 3.82
N HIS A 140 -20.06 11.54 3.24
CA HIS A 140 -21.23 10.97 3.92
C HIS A 140 -20.98 9.60 4.57
N TYR A 141 -19.80 9.00 4.41
CA TYR A 141 -19.44 7.79 5.15
C TYR A 141 -17.93 7.64 5.32
N ALA A 142 -17.52 6.80 6.27
CA ALA A 142 -16.15 6.32 6.41
C ALA A 142 -16.19 4.88 6.95
N TYR A 143 -15.18 4.08 6.60
CA TYR A 143 -15.02 2.76 7.19
C TYR A 143 -14.44 2.87 8.60
N PHE A 144 -14.84 1.97 9.49
CA PHE A 144 -14.27 1.88 10.83
C PHE A 144 -13.90 0.43 11.12
N LYS A 145 -12.59 0.18 11.30
CA LYS A 145 -12.08 -1.16 11.57
C LYS A 145 -12.13 -1.43 13.06
N ILE A 146 -13.11 -2.23 13.48
CA ILE A 146 -13.28 -2.64 14.89
C ILE A 146 -12.46 -3.88 15.27
N ALA A 147 -12.06 -4.68 14.30
CA ALA A 147 -11.32 -5.92 14.51
C ALA A 147 -10.47 -6.27 13.28
N GLU A 148 -9.37 -6.97 13.53
CA GLU A 148 -8.52 -7.60 12.52
C GLU A 148 -8.45 -9.10 12.77
N GLY A 149 -8.34 -9.92 11.72
CA GLY A 149 -8.39 -11.38 11.84
C GLY A 149 -9.81 -11.95 11.99
N CYS A 150 -9.91 -13.27 12.19
CA CYS A 150 -11.17 -14.00 12.34
C CYS A 150 -10.94 -15.40 12.96
N ASP A 151 -11.58 -15.71 14.09
CA ASP A 151 -11.48 -17.03 14.77
C ASP A 151 -12.55 -18.05 14.30
N ARG A 152 -13.20 -17.78 13.16
CA ARG A 152 -14.24 -18.70 12.64
C ARG A 152 -13.57 -19.86 11.90
N PRO A 153 -13.90 -21.13 12.24
CA PRO A 153 -13.29 -22.30 11.62
C PRO A 153 -13.95 -22.63 10.26
N CYS A 154 -13.89 -21.69 9.32
CA CYS A 154 -14.44 -21.86 7.98
C CYS A 154 -13.50 -22.72 7.13
N SER A 155 -13.96 -23.86 6.63
CA SER A 155 -13.15 -24.81 5.84
C SER A 155 -12.55 -24.25 4.56
N PHE A 156 -13.08 -23.14 4.05
CA PHE A 156 -12.67 -22.49 2.81
C PHE A 156 -11.90 -21.18 3.03
N CYS A 157 -11.89 -20.64 4.26
CA CYS A 157 -11.29 -19.33 4.51
C CYS A 157 -9.78 -19.48 4.67
N ALA A 158 -9.03 -18.63 3.97
CA ALA A 158 -7.57 -18.64 4.02
C ALA A 158 -6.97 -17.56 4.92
N ILE A 159 -7.80 -16.83 5.68
CA ILE A 159 -7.33 -15.89 6.69
C ILE A 159 -6.62 -16.70 7.79
N PRO A 160 -5.35 -16.44 8.11
CA PRO A 160 -4.63 -17.16 9.16
C PRO A 160 -5.33 -17.00 10.52
N LEU A 161 -5.31 -18.08 11.32
CA LEU A 161 -5.66 -18.07 12.75
C LEU A 161 -4.52 -17.49 13.58
#